data_AF-A0A442GES9-F1
#
_entry.id   AF-A0A442GES9-F1
#
_cell.length_a   1.000
_cell.length_b   1.000
_cell.length_c   1.000
_cell.angle_alpha   90.00
_cell.angle_beta   90.00
_cell.angle_gamma   90.00
#
_symmetry.space_group_name_H-M   'P 1'
#
loop_
_entity.id
_entity.type
_entity.pdbx_description
1 polymer ?
#
loop_
_entity_poly.entity_id
_entity_poly.type
_entity_poly.pdbx_seq_one_letter_code
_entity_poly.pdbx_strand_id
1 'polypeptide(L)'
;MDLNRSTTSGGSVSASTGIAIKQVEEQLIAAIAACEDDIRHGVEDLARLKEALRLLRRQKPVSRFTKQTPQLDGPARPPRQRKSTARVYKEREGSAASIIRSFVRRELREAGHPLTRSEVLERLNHAGVKIDAKVPIKRVAKVMWSSPEFVNVGDGYWFAGEPIPDPQGGTSC
;
A
#
# COMPACT_ATOMS: atom_id res chain seq x y z
N MET A 1 70.30 33.27 15.40
CA MET A 1 69.81 32.64 14.15
C MET A 1 68.62 31.79 14.55
N ASP A 2 67.44 32.31 14.23
CA ASP A 2 66.17 31.97 14.83
C ASP A 2 65.60 30.61 14.44
N LEU A 3 64.94 30.02 15.43
CA LEU A 3 64.18 28.78 15.37
C LEU A 3 62.83 28.99 14.67
N ASN A 4 62.55 28.12 13.71
CA ASN A 4 61.32 27.34 13.58
C ASN A 4 59.95 28.07 13.59
N ARG A 5 59.24 28.08 12.45
CA ARG A 5 57.78 27.89 12.44
C ARG A 5 57.25 27.45 11.06
N SER A 6 57.00 26.16 10.91
CA SER A 6 56.12 25.62 9.87
C SER A 6 54.66 25.89 10.29
N THR A 7 53.99 26.76 9.55
CA THR A 7 52.58 27.09 9.78
C THR A 7 51.69 26.19 8.92
N THR A 8 50.80 25.48 9.61
CA THR A 8 49.63 24.72 9.16
C THR A 8 48.84 25.33 7.99
N SER A 9 48.43 24.51 7.02
CA SER A 9 47.29 24.82 6.13
C SER A 9 46.45 23.56 5.86
N GLY A 10 45.76 23.10 6.91
CA GLY A 10 44.75 22.02 6.86
C GLY A 10 43.30 22.53 6.83
N GLY A 11 43.07 23.84 6.64
CA GLY A 11 41.74 24.47 6.83
C GLY A 11 40.81 24.47 5.61
N SER A 12 41.29 24.13 4.41
CA SER A 12 40.53 24.35 3.18
C SER A 12 39.53 23.24 2.83
N VAL A 13 39.75 22.00 3.29
CA VAL A 13 38.92 20.85 2.90
C VAL A 13 37.60 20.83 3.67
N SER A 14 37.62 21.18 4.96
CA SER A 14 36.44 21.14 5.84
C SER A 14 35.34 22.14 5.46
N ALA A 15 35.72 23.30 4.89
CA ALA A 15 34.75 24.31 4.46
C ALA A 15 34.03 23.90 3.16
N SER A 16 34.75 23.27 2.22
CA SER A 16 34.18 22.80 0.95
C SER A 16 33.17 21.67 1.16
N THR A 17 33.47 20.72 2.06
CA THR A 17 32.53 19.64 2.40
C THR A 17 31.27 20.17 3.06
N GLY A 18 31.38 21.16 3.95
CA GLY A 18 30.21 21.77 4.60
C GLY A 18 29.26 22.49 3.62
N ILE A 19 29.80 23.09 2.56
CA ILE A 19 29.00 23.72 1.51
C ILE A 19 28.29 22.66 0.66
N ALA A 20 28.99 21.58 0.30
CA ALA A 20 28.40 20.49 -0.48
C ALA A 20 27.24 19.80 0.27
N ILE A 21 27.36 19.60 1.59
CA ILE A 21 26.29 19.01 2.41
C ILE A 21 25.04 19.90 2.40
N LYS A 22 25.20 21.22 2.58
CA LYS A 22 24.07 22.17 2.54
C LYS A 22 23.38 22.17 1.17
N GLN A 23 24.14 22.11 0.08
CA GLN A 23 23.58 22.02 -1.27
C GLN A 23 22.78 20.73 -1.49
N VAL A 24 23.26 19.60 -0.95
CA VAL A 24 22.53 18.32 -1.02
C VAL A 24 21.27 18.39 -0.15
N GLU A 25 21.34 18.97 1.04
CA GLU A 25 20.19 19.17 1.93
C GLU A 25 19.10 20.03 1.27
N GLU A 26 19.48 21.17 0.68
CA GLU A 26 18.56 22.02 -0.07
C GLU A 26 17.93 21.29 -1.26
N GLN A 27 18.71 20.49 -1.99
CA GLN A 27 18.19 19.65 -3.08
C GLN A 27 17.21 18.59 -2.59
N LEU A 28 17.48 17.95 -1.45
CA LEU A 28 16.57 16.97 -0.85
C LEU A 28 15.26 17.64 -0.41
N ILE A 29 15.34 18.79 0.25
CA ILE A 29 14.15 19.55 0.67
C ILE A 29 13.31 19.93 -0.55
N ALA A 30 13.94 20.43 -1.62
CA ALA A 30 13.25 20.78 -2.86
C ALA A 30 12.60 19.55 -3.52
N ALA A 31 13.28 18.39 -3.53
CA ALA A 31 12.76 17.15 -4.08
C ALA A 31 11.57 16.61 -3.27
N ILE A 32 11.62 16.70 -1.95
CA ILE A 32 10.50 16.31 -1.07
C ILE A 32 9.29 17.20 -1.35
N ALA A 33 9.47 18.52 -1.40
CA ALA A 33 8.39 19.46 -1.68
C ALA A 33 7.73 19.21 -3.04
N ALA A 34 8.54 18.96 -4.09
CA ALA A 34 8.02 18.61 -5.41
C ALA A 34 7.21 17.30 -5.38
N CYS A 35 7.69 16.29 -4.65
CA CYS A 35 6.98 15.02 -4.50
C CYS A 35 5.64 15.19 -3.76
N GLU A 36 5.62 16.03 -2.73
CA GLU A 36 4.37 16.35 -1.99
C GLU A 36 3.35 17.05 -2.88
N ASP A 37 3.79 17.98 -3.72
CA ASP A 37 2.94 18.64 -4.70
C ASP A 37 2.40 17.64 -5.73
N ASP A 38 3.22 16.75 -6.26
CA ASP A 38 2.77 15.71 -7.19
C ASP A 38 1.71 14.79 -6.57
N ILE A 39 1.91 14.40 -5.31
CA ILE A 39 0.91 13.62 -4.55
C ILE A 39 -0.39 14.41 -4.42
N ARG A 40 -0.32 15.71 -4.11
CA ARG A 40 -1.49 16.58 -4.00
C ARG A 40 -2.28 16.62 -5.31
N HIS A 41 -1.59 16.85 -6.43
CA HIS A 41 -2.21 16.85 -7.77
C HIS A 41 -2.83 15.48 -8.10
N GLY A 42 -2.12 14.38 -7.81
CA GLY A 42 -2.63 13.04 -8.04
C GLY A 42 -3.92 12.73 -7.25
N VAL A 43 -4.04 13.22 -6.02
CA VAL A 43 -5.27 13.09 -5.21
C VAL A 43 -6.43 13.86 -5.82
N GLU A 44 -6.18 15.08 -6.31
CA GLU A 44 -7.19 15.91 -6.95
C GLU A 44 -7.69 15.30 -8.26
N ASP A 45 -6.78 14.81 -9.10
CA ASP A 45 -7.13 14.13 -10.35
C ASP A 45 -7.93 12.85 -10.10
N LEU A 46 -7.54 12.09 -9.07
CA LEU A 46 -8.28 10.91 -8.65
C LEU A 46 -9.70 11.27 -8.19
N ALA A 47 -9.87 12.36 -7.44
CA ALA A 47 -11.18 12.87 -7.04
C ALA A 47 -12.03 13.28 -8.25
N ARG A 48 -11.43 14.00 -9.22
CA ARG A 48 -12.06 14.43 -10.47
C ARG A 48 -12.54 13.24 -11.29
N LEU A 49 -11.70 12.22 -11.47
CA LEU A 49 -12.04 11.00 -12.21
C LEU A 49 -13.15 10.19 -11.53
N LYS A 50 -13.11 10.09 -10.19
CA LYS A 50 -14.20 9.45 -9.42
C LYS A 50 -15.53 10.16 -9.60
N GLU A 51 -15.51 11.49 -9.62
CA GLU A 51 -16.72 12.30 -9.82
C GLU A 51 -17.26 12.15 -11.24
N ALA A 52 -16.40 12.19 -12.26
CA ALA A 52 -16.78 11.89 -13.64
C ALA A 52 -17.42 10.49 -13.78
N LEU A 53 -16.83 9.49 -13.14
CA LEU A 53 -17.40 8.14 -13.11
C LEU A 53 -18.77 8.09 -12.40
N ARG A 54 -18.95 8.89 -11.35
CA ARG A 54 -20.24 9.01 -10.64
C ARG A 54 -21.31 9.60 -11.56
N LEU A 55 -20.98 10.62 -12.35
CA LEU A 55 -21.89 11.24 -13.31
C LEU A 55 -22.27 10.26 -14.42
N LEU A 56 -21.30 9.57 -15.02
CA LEU A 56 -21.56 8.56 -16.06
C LEU A 56 -22.45 7.41 -15.55
N ARG A 57 -22.27 6.98 -14.30
CA ARG A 57 -23.15 5.97 -13.68
C ARG A 57 -24.57 6.46 -13.45
N ARG A 58 -24.77 7.76 -13.19
CA ARG A 58 -26.09 8.38 -13.06
C ARG A 58 -26.77 8.58 -14.41
N GLN A 59 -26.00 8.79 -15.48
CA GLN A 59 -26.52 9.03 -16.83
C GLN A 59 -26.82 7.78 -17.65
N LYS A 60 -26.46 6.56 -17.19
CA LYS A 60 -26.93 5.33 -17.82
C LYS A 60 -28.36 5.01 -17.33
N PRO A 61 -29.43 5.30 -18.09
CA PRO A 61 -30.72 4.68 -17.83
C PRO A 61 -30.54 3.17 -17.97
N VAL A 62 -31.16 2.44 -17.06
CA VAL A 62 -31.25 0.98 -17.05
C VAL A 62 -32.05 0.56 -18.29
N SER A 63 -31.37 0.37 -19.41
CA SER A 63 -31.88 -0.45 -20.51
C SER A 63 -31.89 -1.89 -20.01
N ARG A 64 -33.02 -2.28 -19.40
CA ARG A 64 -33.44 -3.66 -19.15
C ARG A 64 -34.74 -3.91 -19.91
N PHE A 65 -34.65 -3.92 -21.23
CA PHE A 65 -35.40 -4.86 -22.05
C PHE A 65 -34.62 -6.18 -22.01
N THR A 66 -35.13 -7.39 -21.82
CA THR A 66 -36.46 -7.99 -21.74
C THR A 66 -36.28 -9.31 -20.98
N LYS A 67 -37.24 -9.69 -20.13
CA LYS A 67 -37.70 -11.07 -19.91
C LYS A 67 -38.95 -10.97 -19.05
N GLN A 68 -40.09 -11.00 -19.73
CA GLN A 68 -41.42 -11.08 -19.13
C GLN A 68 -41.58 -12.43 -18.44
N THR A 69 -42.16 -12.43 -17.25
CA THR A 69 -42.92 -13.56 -16.70
C THR A 69 -43.99 -12.92 -15.80
N PRO A 70 -45.29 -13.16 -16.04
CA PRO A 70 -46.35 -12.47 -15.31
C PRO A 70 -46.76 -13.22 -14.04
N GLN A 71 -47.34 -12.45 -13.10
CA GLN A 71 -48.21 -12.86 -11.98
C GLN A 71 -47.47 -13.29 -10.67
N LEU A 72 -47.85 -12.94 -9.43
CA LEU A 72 -49.07 -12.44 -8.79
C LEU A 72 -48.70 -11.80 -7.41
N ASP A 73 -49.48 -10.82 -6.97
CA ASP A 73 -49.76 -10.29 -5.61
C ASP A 73 -48.73 -10.32 -4.45
N GLY A 74 -48.56 -9.17 -3.79
CA GLY A 74 -48.03 -9.06 -2.42
C GLY A 74 -47.57 -7.65 -2.01
N PRO A 75 -48.08 -7.04 -0.91
CA PRO A 75 -47.91 -5.62 -0.65
C PRO A 75 -46.57 -5.23 0.01
N ALA A 76 -46.17 -3.99 -0.28
CA ALA A 76 -45.27 -3.11 0.48
C ALA A 76 -43.92 -3.70 0.96
N ARG A 77 -42.91 -3.53 0.12
CA ARG A 77 -41.49 -3.71 0.46
C ARG A 77 -41.04 -2.61 1.44
N PRO A 78 -40.50 -2.92 2.63
CA PRO A 78 -39.88 -1.89 3.46
C PRO A 78 -38.59 -1.38 2.81
N PRO A 79 -38.27 -0.07 2.95
CA PRO A 79 -37.08 0.52 2.37
C PRO A 79 -35.83 -0.07 3.02
N ARG A 80 -34.94 -0.67 2.21
CA ARG A 80 -33.65 -1.16 2.70
C ARG A 80 -32.82 0.04 3.15
N GLN A 81 -32.82 0.25 4.47
CA GLN A 81 -31.96 1.20 5.15
C GLN A 81 -30.50 0.95 4.74
N ARG A 82 -29.86 2.01 4.23
CA ARG A 82 -28.42 2.09 4.10
C ARG A 82 -27.82 2.19 5.51
N LYS A 83 -27.59 1.04 6.16
CA LYS A 83 -26.76 0.99 7.36
C LYS A 83 -25.30 0.99 6.95
N SER A 84 -24.68 2.16 7.06
CA SER A 84 -23.26 2.28 7.34
C SER A 84 -23.03 1.79 8.77
N THR A 85 -22.58 0.56 8.92
CA THR A 85 -21.99 0.04 10.16
C THR A 85 -20.80 -0.79 9.74
N ALA A 86 -19.68 -0.61 10.44
CA ALA A 86 -18.41 -1.32 10.31
C ALA A 86 -18.54 -2.63 9.52
N ARG A 87 -17.75 -2.78 8.45
CA ARG A 87 -17.68 -4.05 7.71
C ARG A 87 -17.21 -5.12 8.67
N VAL A 88 -18.16 -5.82 9.28
CA VAL A 88 -17.92 -7.09 9.94
C VAL A 88 -17.38 -7.97 8.82
N TYR A 89 -16.06 -8.19 8.84
CA TYR A 89 -15.40 -9.19 8.01
C TYR A 89 -16.01 -10.52 8.42
N LYS A 90 -17.11 -10.88 7.79
CA LYS A 90 -17.66 -12.22 7.92
C LYS A 90 -16.72 -13.11 7.14
N GLU A 91 -15.69 -13.59 7.83
CA GLU A 91 -14.79 -14.63 7.36
C GLU A 91 -15.64 -15.78 6.85
N ARG A 92 -15.72 -15.90 5.53
CA ARG A 92 -16.16 -17.14 4.92
C ARG A 92 -14.94 -18.04 4.92
N GLU A 93 -14.91 -18.93 5.89
CA GLU A 93 -13.94 -20.01 5.99
C GLU A 93 -13.87 -20.73 4.62
N GLY A 94 -12.67 -20.88 4.07
CA GLY A 94 -12.45 -21.40 2.70
C GLY A 94 -12.51 -20.39 1.55
N SER A 95 -12.75 -19.10 1.79
CA SER A 95 -12.62 -18.08 0.73
C SER A 95 -11.16 -17.86 0.35
N ALA A 96 -10.88 -17.53 -0.92
CA ALA A 96 -9.55 -17.14 -1.39
C ALA A 96 -8.89 -16.06 -0.51
N ALA A 97 -9.68 -15.12 0.05
CA ALA A 97 -9.14 -14.12 0.98
C ALA A 97 -8.73 -14.70 2.34
N SER A 98 -9.42 -15.74 2.82
CA SER A 98 -9.04 -16.46 4.04
C SER A 98 -7.75 -17.24 3.82
N ILE A 99 -7.66 -17.94 2.68
CA ILE A 99 -6.47 -18.72 2.31
C ILE A 99 -5.25 -17.81 2.18
N ILE A 100 -5.37 -16.68 1.47
CA ILE A 100 -4.28 -15.71 1.32
C ILE A 100 -3.82 -15.20 2.69
N ARG A 101 -4.74 -14.83 3.60
CA ARG A 101 -4.37 -14.31 4.92
C ARG A 101 -3.70 -15.33 5.80
N SER A 102 -4.25 -16.55 5.88
CA SER A 102 -3.65 -17.63 6.67
C SER A 102 -2.26 -17.98 6.15
N PHE A 103 -2.09 -18.00 4.82
CA PHE A 103 -0.79 -18.22 4.20
C PHE A 103 0.20 -17.10 4.53
N VAL A 104 -0.17 -15.85 4.29
CA VAL A 104 0.69 -14.69 4.55
C VAL A 104 1.08 -14.58 6.03
N ARG A 105 0.17 -14.90 6.96
CA ARG A 105 0.48 -14.95 8.39
C ARG A 105 1.58 -15.95 8.72
N ARG A 106 1.57 -17.12 8.07
CA ARG A 106 2.65 -18.10 8.25
C ARG A 106 3.96 -17.59 7.64
N GLU A 107 3.90 -17.10 6.40
CA GLU A 107 5.09 -16.64 5.69
C GLU A 107 5.77 -15.45 6.35
N LEU A 108 5.01 -14.47 6.86
CA LEU A 108 5.59 -13.31 7.57
C LEU A 108 6.31 -13.74 8.85
N ARG A 109 5.76 -14.74 9.55
CA ARG A 109 6.38 -15.29 10.76
C ARG A 109 7.63 -16.10 10.46
N GLU A 110 7.62 -16.87 9.37
CA GLU A 110 8.77 -17.67 8.93
C GLU A 110 9.89 -16.81 8.32
N ALA A 111 9.53 -15.80 7.52
CA ALA A 111 10.47 -14.89 6.90
C ALA A 111 11.13 -13.95 7.92
N GLY A 112 10.39 -13.54 8.96
CA GLY A 112 10.92 -12.61 9.97
C GLY A 112 11.27 -11.24 9.39
N HIS A 113 10.67 -10.84 8.27
CA HIS A 113 10.80 -9.52 7.68
C HIS A 113 9.55 -9.13 6.87
N PRO A 114 9.31 -7.84 6.60
CA PRO A 114 8.21 -7.41 5.75
C PRO A 114 8.28 -8.06 4.37
N LEU A 115 7.15 -8.55 3.87
CA LEU A 115 7.05 -9.19 2.55
C LEU A 115 6.32 -8.29 1.56
N THR A 116 6.92 -8.12 0.39
CA THR A 116 6.35 -7.37 -0.72
C THR A 116 5.18 -8.13 -1.37
N ARG A 117 4.36 -7.40 -2.14
CA ARG A 117 3.23 -7.97 -2.90
C ARG A 117 3.67 -9.07 -3.87
N SER A 118 4.86 -8.90 -4.45
CA SER A 118 5.43 -9.83 -5.43
C SER A 118 5.92 -11.10 -4.74
N GLU A 119 6.65 -10.98 -3.62
CA GLU A 119 7.13 -12.12 -2.84
C GLU A 119 5.97 -12.94 -2.27
N VAL A 120 4.93 -12.27 -1.76
CA VAL A 120 3.72 -12.96 -1.29
C VAL A 120 3.08 -13.78 -2.42
N LEU A 121 2.99 -13.20 -3.63
CA LEU A 121 2.42 -13.90 -4.78
C LEU A 121 3.31 -15.07 -5.24
N GLU A 122 4.61 -14.88 -5.25
CA GLU A 122 5.59 -15.91 -5.61
C GLU A 122 5.51 -17.09 -4.64
N ARG A 123 5.53 -16.82 -3.34
CA ARG A 123 5.39 -17.84 -2.28
C ARG A 123 4.05 -18.57 -2.37
N LEU A 124 2.95 -17.85 -2.65
CA LEU A 124 1.63 -18.46 -2.88
C LEU A 124 1.65 -19.42 -4.08
N ASN A 125 2.29 -19.02 -5.19
CA ASN A 125 2.42 -19.87 -6.37
C ASN A 125 3.30 -21.09 -6.10
N HIS A 126 4.42 -20.91 -5.39
CA HIS A 126 5.33 -22.00 -5.00
C HIS A 126 4.65 -23.02 -4.08
N ALA A 127 3.77 -22.55 -3.19
CA ALA A 127 2.95 -23.40 -2.34
C ALA A 127 1.75 -24.06 -3.06
N GLY A 128 1.63 -23.90 -4.39
CA GLY A 128 0.55 -24.47 -5.19
C GLY A 128 -0.81 -23.78 -5.01
N VAL A 129 -0.85 -22.63 -4.34
CA VAL A 129 -2.10 -21.88 -4.09
C VAL A 129 -2.41 -21.01 -5.30
N LYS A 130 -3.23 -21.53 -6.22
CA LYS A 130 -3.70 -20.77 -7.38
C LYS A 130 -4.79 -19.78 -6.98
N ILE A 131 -4.53 -18.49 -7.18
CA ILE A 131 -5.53 -17.44 -6.98
C ILE A 131 -6.36 -17.28 -8.25
N ASP A 132 -7.64 -17.68 -8.17
CA ASP A 132 -8.59 -17.45 -9.25
C ASP A 132 -9.00 -15.97 -9.33
N ALA A 133 -8.15 -15.18 -10.00
CA ALA A 133 -8.39 -13.78 -10.29
C ALA A 133 -7.72 -13.38 -11.61
N LYS A 134 -8.37 -12.49 -12.36
CA LYS A 134 -7.82 -11.91 -13.60
C LYS A 134 -6.42 -11.31 -13.42
N VAL A 135 -6.15 -10.75 -12.22
CA VAL A 135 -4.84 -10.22 -11.84
C VAL A 135 -4.55 -10.63 -10.39
N PRO A 136 -3.82 -11.74 -10.15
CA PRO A 136 -3.55 -12.29 -8.82
C PRO A 136 -2.88 -11.30 -7.87
N ILE A 137 -1.88 -10.54 -8.35
CA ILE A 137 -1.17 -9.55 -7.53
C ILE A 137 -2.11 -8.47 -6.97
N LYS A 138 -3.08 -8.01 -7.77
CA LYS A 138 -4.09 -7.03 -7.33
C LYS A 138 -5.05 -7.64 -6.31
N ARG A 139 -5.32 -8.94 -6.42
CA ARG A 139 -6.16 -9.66 -5.45
C ARG A 139 -5.45 -9.77 -4.11
N VAL A 140 -4.17 -10.13 -4.09
CA VAL A 140 -3.33 -10.17 -2.89
C VAL A 140 -3.28 -8.79 -2.23
N ALA A 141 -2.89 -7.75 -2.99
CA ALA A 141 -2.80 -6.38 -2.46
C ALA A 141 -4.14 -5.91 -1.88
N LYS A 142 -5.26 -6.22 -2.57
CA LYS A 142 -6.59 -5.91 -2.06
C LYS A 142 -6.87 -6.63 -0.75
N VAL A 143 -6.59 -7.93 -0.64
CA VAL A 143 -6.82 -8.70 0.60
C VAL A 143 -5.96 -8.15 1.74
N MET A 144 -4.67 -7.90 1.50
CA MET A 144 -3.77 -7.34 2.50
C MET A 144 -4.25 -5.97 3.00
N TRP A 145 -4.55 -5.03 2.09
CA TRP A 145 -5.04 -3.70 2.46
C TRP A 145 -6.43 -3.73 3.12
N SER A 146 -7.25 -4.72 2.78
CA SER A 146 -8.55 -4.91 3.42
C SER A 146 -8.42 -5.28 4.90
N SER A 147 -7.31 -5.89 5.29
CA SER A 147 -7.21 -6.64 6.53
C SER A 147 -6.51 -5.80 7.61
N PRO A 148 -7.16 -5.53 8.76
CA PRO A 148 -6.59 -4.67 9.80
C PRO A 148 -5.38 -5.29 10.52
N GLU A 149 -5.15 -6.59 10.33
CA GLU A 149 -4.03 -7.33 10.92
C GLU A 149 -2.69 -7.08 10.21
N PHE A 150 -2.71 -6.47 9.02
CA PHE A 150 -1.51 -6.18 8.25
C PHE A 150 -1.36 -4.68 8.00
N VAL A 151 -0.14 -4.18 8.18
CA VAL A 151 0.25 -2.80 7.87
C VAL A 151 1.24 -2.80 6.72
N ASN A 152 1.20 -1.76 5.89
CA ASN A 152 2.21 -1.55 4.87
C ASN A 152 3.38 -0.81 5.49
N VAL A 153 4.57 -1.41 5.40
CA VAL A 153 5.82 -0.92 5.97
C VAL A 153 6.83 -0.86 4.84
N GLY A 154 7.18 0.36 4.40
CA GLY A 154 7.94 0.56 3.17
C GLY A 154 7.27 -0.13 1.98
N ASP A 155 8.00 -0.98 1.28
CA ASP A 155 7.51 -1.74 0.13
C ASP A 155 6.78 -3.06 0.50
N GLY A 156 6.81 -3.43 1.78
CA GLY A 156 6.31 -4.69 2.30
C GLY A 156 5.04 -4.58 3.14
N TYR A 157 4.53 -5.74 3.55
CA TYR A 157 3.51 -5.86 4.58
C TYR A 157 4.10 -6.52 5.82
N TRP A 158 3.68 -6.04 7.00
CA TRP A 158 4.04 -6.60 8.30
C TRP A 158 2.80 -6.71 9.20
N PHE A 159 2.94 -7.36 10.36
CA PHE A 159 1.87 -7.44 11.35
C PHE A 159 1.59 -6.08 12.00
N ALA A 160 0.31 -5.76 12.14
CA ALA A 160 -0.12 -4.54 12.82
C ALA A 160 0.25 -4.60 14.31
N GLY A 161 1.08 -3.66 14.77
CA GLY A 161 1.45 -3.53 16.18
C GLY A 161 2.62 -4.41 16.65
N GLU A 162 3.22 -5.21 15.77
CA GLU A 162 4.46 -5.94 16.08
C GLU A 162 5.69 -5.09 15.75
N PRO A 163 6.79 -5.22 16.51
CA PRO A 163 8.04 -4.56 16.17
C PRO A 163 8.51 -5.03 14.79
N ILE A 164 8.86 -4.07 13.94
CA ILE A 164 9.42 -4.37 12.62
C ILE A 164 10.87 -4.81 12.86
N PRO A 165 11.26 -6.00 12.41
CA PRO A 165 12.64 -6.44 12.50
C PRO A 165 13.51 -5.50 11.66
N ASP A 166 14.59 -4.99 12.26
CA ASP A 166 15.50 -4.10 11.57
C ASP A 166 16.06 -4.78 10.30
N PRO A 167 16.13 -4.08 9.17
CA PRO A 167 16.72 -4.61 7.93
C PRO A 167 18.23 -4.91 8.05
N GLN A 168 18.83 -4.77 9.24
CA GLN A 168 20.25 -4.96 9.54
C GLN A 168 20.51 -6.06 10.59
N GLY A 169 19.70 -7.11 10.63
CA GLY A 169 20.00 -8.34 11.38
C GLY A 169 21.11 -9.22 10.76
N GLY A 170 21.96 -8.65 9.92
CA GLY A 170 23.16 -9.29 9.41
C GLY A 170 24.30 -9.09 10.40
N THR A 171 24.58 -10.12 11.18
CA THR A 171 25.84 -10.38 11.89
C THR A 171 27.05 -9.69 11.24
N SER A 172 27.69 -8.78 11.98
CA SER A 172 29.14 -8.62 11.91
C SER A 172 29.66 -8.75 13.33
N CYS A 173 30.48 -9.78 13.51
CA CYS A 173 31.21 -10.13 14.72
C CYS A 173 32.23 -9.05 15.11
#